data_AF-A0A969K445-F1
#
_entry.id   AF-A0A969K445-F1
#
_cell.length_a   1.000
_cell.length_b   1.000
_cell.length_c   1.000
_cell.angle_alpha   90.00
_cell.angle_beta   90.00
_cell.angle_gamma   90.00
#
_symmetry.space_group_name_H-M   'P 1'
#
loop_
_entity.id
_entity.type
_entity.pdbx_description
1 polymer ?
#
loop_
_entity_poly.entity_id
_entity_poly.type
_entity_poly.pdbx_seq_one_letter_code
_entity_poly.pdbx_strand_id
1 'polypeptide(L)'
;MSTVRPTFQFQVGGALSPNAPSYIWRAADRELYQALLEGEFCYILNARQMGKSSLRVQTIRRLRAVGVCCGAVDLTAIGIQQVTLDQWYASIVGSLVSSFQLQIDLRIWWRDRTHLSPVQRLSEFVET
;
A
#
# COMPACT_ATOMS: atom_id res chain seq x y z
N MET A 1 -36.91 0.76 -26.53
CA MET A 1 -36.03 0.00 -25.62
C MET A 1 -34.60 0.50 -25.84
N SER A 2 -34.05 1.28 -24.92
CA SER A 2 -32.71 1.85 -25.06
C SER A 2 -31.68 0.82 -24.59
N THR A 3 -30.78 0.40 -25.47
CA THR A 3 -29.70 -0.52 -25.15
C THR A 3 -28.63 0.23 -24.35
N VAL A 4 -28.62 0.05 -23.03
CA VAL A 4 -27.51 0.50 -22.19
C VAL A 4 -26.30 -0.34 -22.57
N ARG A 5 -25.39 0.22 -23.38
CA ARG A 5 -24.08 -0.37 -23.60
C ARG A 5 -23.35 -0.31 -22.25
N PRO A 6 -22.84 -1.44 -21.72
CA PRO A 6 -21.91 -1.35 -20.61
C PRO A 6 -20.74 -0.51 -21.09
N THR A 7 -20.53 0.64 -20.46
CA THR A 7 -19.40 1.54 -20.73
C THR A 7 -18.13 0.87 -20.21
N PHE A 8 -17.67 -0.16 -20.90
CA PHE A 8 -16.36 -0.74 -20.67
C PHE A 8 -15.31 0.29 -21.13
N GLN A 9 -14.63 0.89 -20.16
CA GLN A 9 -13.51 1.78 -20.42
C GLN A 9 -12.20 1.02 -20.25
N PHE A 10 -11.46 0.87 -21.33
CA PHE A 10 -10.14 0.27 -21.28
C PHE A 10 -9.15 1.24 -20.61
N GLN A 11 -8.49 0.78 -19.56
CA GLN A 11 -7.50 1.56 -18.83
C GLN A 11 -6.08 1.23 -19.34
N VAL A 12 -5.34 2.27 -19.71
CA VAL A 12 -3.93 2.17 -20.10
C VAL A 12 -3.06 2.68 -18.94
N GLY A 13 -2.14 1.83 -18.48
CA GLY A 13 -1.21 2.18 -17.40
C GLY A 13 -1.83 2.22 -16.00
N GLY A 14 -0.96 2.41 -15.00
CA GLY A 14 -1.35 2.40 -13.58
C GLY A 14 -1.82 1.02 -13.08
N ALA A 15 -2.36 1.02 -11.87
CA ALA A 15 -3.04 -0.15 -11.32
C ALA A 15 -4.49 -0.18 -11.80
N LEU A 16 -4.98 -1.35 -12.21
CA LEU A 16 -6.40 -1.55 -12.47
C LEU A 16 -7.19 -1.44 -11.17
N SER A 17 -8.39 -0.85 -11.27
CA SER A 17 -9.37 -0.86 -10.17
C SER A 17 -9.65 -2.29 -9.71
N PRO A 18 -9.95 -2.53 -8.42
CA PRO A 18 -10.29 -3.87 -7.94
C PRO A 18 -11.48 -4.50 -8.67
N ASN A 19 -12.38 -3.69 -9.22
CA ASN A 19 -13.57 -4.13 -9.95
C ASN A 19 -13.41 -4.04 -11.47
N ALA A 20 -12.19 -3.82 -11.97
CA ALA A 20 -11.93 -3.72 -13.40
C ALA A 20 -12.25 -5.07 -14.10
N PRO A 21 -13.18 -5.11 -15.07
CA PRO A 21 -13.54 -6.35 -15.76
C PRO A 21 -12.43 -6.86 -16.70
N SER A 22 -11.42 -6.03 -16.99
CA SER A 22 -10.22 -6.41 -17.74
C SER A 22 -9.12 -7.04 -16.88
N TYR A 23 -9.33 -7.20 -15.57
CA TYR A 23 -8.34 -7.87 -14.71
C TYR A 23 -8.32 -9.38 -14.98
N ILE A 24 -7.14 -9.90 -15.29
CA ILE A 24 -6.92 -11.34 -15.51
C ILE A 24 -6.20 -11.91 -14.29
N TRP A 25 -6.80 -12.92 -13.67
CA TRP A 25 -6.22 -13.66 -12.55
C TRP A 25 -5.04 -14.52 -13.00
N ARG A 26 -3.96 -14.49 -12.24
CA ARG A 26 -2.73 -15.26 -12.48
C ARG A 26 -2.45 -16.21 -11.32
N ALA A 27 -1.52 -17.14 -11.48
CA ALA A 27 -1.07 -18.01 -10.38
C ALA A 27 -0.54 -17.18 -9.18
N ALA A 28 0.24 -16.13 -9.46
CA ALA A 28 0.78 -15.21 -8.48
C ALA A 28 -0.28 -14.53 -7.59
N ASP A 29 -1.53 -14.33 -8.07
CA ASP A 29 -2.62 -13.79 -7.25
C ASP A 29 -3.03 -14.71 -6.10
N ARG A 30 -2.93 -16.01 -6.33
CA ARG A 30 -3.23 -17.02 -5.31
C ARG A 30 -2.04 -17.20 -4.38
N GLU A 31 -0.86 -17.34 -4.94
CA GLU A 31 0.40 -17.56 -4.21
C GLU A 31 0.67 -16.41 -3.23
N LEU A 32 0.65 -15.16 -3.71
CA LEU A 32 0.88 -13.99 -2.87
C LEU A 32 -0.17 -13.87 -1.76
N TYR A 33 -1.45 -14.11 -2.09
CA TYR A 33 -2.52 -14.02 -1.10
C TYR A 33 -2.36 -15.03 0.03
N GLN A 34 -2.01 -16.29 -0.29
CA GLN A 34 -1.82 -17.33 0.72
C GLN A 34 -0.58 -17.08 1.57
N ALA A 35 0.55 -16.77 0.94
CA ALA A 35 1.78 -16.45 1.66
C ALA A 35 1.60 -15.28 2.65
N LEU A 36 0.87 -14.23 2.24
CA LEU A 36 0.56 -13.11 3.15
C LEU A 36 -0.38 -13.49 4.30
N LEU A 37 -1.30 -14.44 4.12
CA LEU A 37 -2.11 -14.96 5.21
C LEU A 37 -1.29 -15.81 6.19
N GLU A 38 -0.24 -16.46 5.70
CA GLU A 38 0.72 -17.22 6.51
C GLU A 38 1.75 -16.31 7.22
N GLY A 39 1.72 -15.00 6.96
CA GLY A 39 2.63 -14.02 7.56
C GLY A 39 3.99 -13.94 6.87
N GLU A 40 4.12 -14.49 5.66
CA GLU A 40 5.37 -14.52 4.91
C GLU A 40 5.73 -13.15 4.34
N PHE A 41 7.04 -12.86 4.29
CA PHE A 41 7.57 -11.65 3.68
C PHE A 41 7.81 -11.84 2.18
N CYS A 42 6.96 -11.23 1.34
CA CYS A 42 6.95 -11.48 -0.10
C CYS A 42 7.58 -10.36 -0.95
N TYR A 43 8.34 -10.74 -1.98
CA TYR A 43 8.82 -9.83 -3.03
C TYR A 43 8.05 -10.04 -4.34
N ILE A 44 7.62 -8.96 -4.98
CA ILE A 44 6.97 -8.99 -6.29
C ILE A 44 7.89 -8.34 -7.33
N LEU A 45 8.66 -9.16 -8.05
CA LEU A 45 9.65 -8.70 -9.03
C LEU A 45 9.15 -8.97 -10.46
N ASN A 46 8.99 -7.90 -11.26
CA ASN A 46 8.62 -8.00 -12.67
C ASN A 46 8.92 -6.70 -13.43
N ALA A 47 8.99 -6.75 -14.76
CA ALA A 47 9.15 -5.59 -15.64
C ALA A 47 8.06 -4.53 -15.44
N ARG A 48 8.33 -3.29 -15.85
CA ARG A 48 7.37 -2.17 -15.77
C ARG A 48 6.09 -2.51 -16.53
N GLN A 49 4.96 -1.99 -16.05
CA GLN A 49 3.64 -2.15 -16.67
C GLN A 49 3.09 -3.61 -16.78
N MET A 50 3.72 -4.60 -16.14
CA MET A 50 3.21 -5.99 -16.10
C MET A 50 2.12 -6.27 -15.06
N GLY A 51 1.44 -5.23 -14.56
CA GLY A 51 0.30 -5.40 -13.63
C GLY A 51 0.66 -5.71 -12.17
N LYS A 52 1.90 -5.46 -11.73
CA LYS A 52 2.33 -5.60 -10.32
C LYS A 52 1.46 -4.77 -9.36
N SER A 53 1.21 -3.51 -9.69
CA SER A 53 0.39 -2.64 -8.86
C SER A 53 -1.07 -3.10 -8.82
N SER A 54 -1.58 -3.65 -9.93
CA SER A 54 -2.92 -4.25 -9.98
C SER A 54 -3.01 -5.51 -9.11
N LEU A 55 -1.98 -6.36 -9.12
CA LEU A 55 -1.87 -7.54 -8.23
C LEU A 55 -1.93 -7.11 -6.75
N ARG A 56 -1.16 -6.08 -6.36
CA ARG A 56 -1.21 -5.50 -5.00
C ARG A 56 -2.63 -5.03 -4.64
N VAL A 57 -3.29 -4.29 -5.53
CA VAL A 57 -4.64 -3.76 -5.31
C VAL A 57 -5.65 -4.89 -5.11
N GLN A 58 -5.60 -5.94 -5.94
CA GLN A 58 -6.49 -7.10 -5.79
C GLN A 58 -6.23 -7.87 -4.50
N THR A 59 -4.96 -8.05 -4.15
CA THR A 59 -4.55 -8.76 -2.94
C THR A 59 -5.01 -8.02 -1.69
N ILE A 60 -4.78 -6.70 -1.61
CA ILE A 60 -5.27 -5.86 -0.50
C ILE A 60 -6.80 -5.94 -0.37
N ARG A 61 -7.54 -5.88 -1.49
CA ARG A 61 -9.01 -6.04 -1.45
C ARG A 61 -9.41 -7.37 -0.80
N ARG A 62 -8.77 -8.47 -1.20
CA ARG A 62 -9.09 -9.82 -0.69
C ARG A 62 -8.71 -9.97 0.78
N LEU A 63 -7.56 -9.46 1.19
CA LEU A 63 -7.11 -9.47 2.59
C LEU A 63 -8.08 -8.69 3.49
N ARG A 64 -8.50 -7.49 3.06
CA ARG A 64 -9.51 -6.70 3.78
C ARG A 64 -10.85 -7.41 3.88
N ALA A 65 -11.26 -8.16 2.84
CA ALA A 65 -12.51 -8.92 2.86
C ALA A 65 -12.52 -10.04 3.91
N VAL A 66 -11.35 -10.50 4.38
CA VAL A 66 -11.22 -11.48 5.47
C VAL A 66 -10.78 -10.84 6.79
N GLY A 67 -10.88 -9.52 6.92
CA GLY A 67 -10.63 -8.79 8.17
C GLY A 67 -9.18 -8.36 8.41
N VAL A 68 -8.28 -8.55 7.44
CA VAL A 68 -6.89 -8.08 7.57
C VAL A 68 -6.81 -6.58 7.25
N CYS A 69 -6.29 -5.80 8.20
CA CYS A 69 -5.95 -4.40 7.97
C CYS A 69 -4.75 -4.30 7.02
N CYS A 70 -4.84 -3.47 5.98
CA CYS A 70 -3.74 -3.29 5.04
C CYS A 70 -3.40 -1.81 4.88
N GLY A 71 -2.11 -1.48 5.00
CA GLY A 71 -1.55 -0.19 4.66
C GLY A 71 -0.58 -0.26 3.49
N ALA A 72 -0.33 0.88 2.87
CA ALA A 72 0.61 0.99 1.75
C ALA A 72 1.55 2.18 1.96
N VAL A 73 2.84 1.93 1.78
CA VAL A 73 3.88 2.95 1.78
C VAL A 73 4.41 3.08 0.36
N ASP A 74 4.26 4.27 -0.23
CA ASP A 74 4.79 4.57 -1.57
C ASP A 74 6.12 5.31 -1.45
N LEU A 75 7.22 4.55 -1.51
CA LEU A 75 8.57 5.10 -1.44
C LEU A 75 8.89 6.05 -2.59
N THR A 76 8.19 5.93 -3.73
CA THR A 76 8.38 6.84 -4.86
C THR A 76 7.74 8.20 -4.58
N ALA A 77 6.55 8.20 -3.98
CA ALA A 77 5.84 9.43 -3.60
C ALA A 77 6.54 10.18 -2.46
N ILE A 78 7.13 9.45 -1.49
CA ILE A 78 7.96 10.05 -0.43
C ILE A 78 9.21 10.69 -1.04
N GLY A 79 9.80 10.03 -2.03
CA GLY A 79 11.02 10.50 -2.69
C GLY A 79 12.25 10.36 -1.80
N ILE A 80 13.41 10.57 -2.42
CA ILE A 80 14.73 10.49 -1.78
C ILE A 80 15.59 11.72 -2.07
N GLN A 81 15.16 12.57 -3.01
CA GLN A 81 15.86 13.80 -3.34
C GLN A 81 15.32 14.94 -2.48
N GLN A 82 16.22 15.69 -1.83
CA GLN A 82 15.90 16.87 -1.01
C GLN A 82 15.04 16.61 0.25
N VAL A 83 14.95 15.36 0.72
CA VAL A 83 14.26 15.00 1.97
C VAL A 83 15.29 14.62 3.03
N THR A 84 15.18 15.17 4.23
CA THR A 84 16.03 14.76 5.36
C THR A 84 15.64 13.37 5.87
N LEU A 85 16.55 12.65 6.52
CA LEU A 85 16.23 11.35 7.13
C LEU A 85 15.02 11.45 8.07
N ASP A 86 14.96 12.49 8.90
CA ASP A 86 13.84 12.71 9.83
C ASP A 86 12.50 12.84 9.11
N GLN A 87 12.43 13.67 8.06
CA GLN A 87 11.23 13.83 7.24
C GLN A 87 10.85 12.55 6.48
N TRP A 88 11.85 11.78 6.02
CA TRP A 88 11.63 10.54 5.30
C TRP A 88 10.93 9.50 6.18
N TYR A 89 11.45 9.27 7.39
CA TYR A 89 10.80 8.38 8.36
C TYR A 89 9.44 8.90 8.84
N ALA A 90 9.31 10.22 9.07
CA ALA A 90 8.02 10.81 9.42
C ALA A 90 6.96 10.57 8.32
N SER A 91 7.36 10.60 7.06
CA SER A 91 6.47 10.33 5.92
C SER A 91 6.03 8.87 5.83
N ILE A 92 6.88 7.92 6.25
CA ILE A 92 6.49 6.50 6.39
C ILE A 92 5.42 6.37 7.46
N VAL A 93 5.66 6.92 8.66
CA VAL A 93 4.68 6.90 9.76
C VAL A 93 3.37 7.56 9.32
N GLY A 94 3.44 8.72 8.65
CA GLY A 94 2.25 9.39 8.11
C GLY A 94 1.48 8.56 7.10
N SER A 95 2.17 7.78 6.25
CA SER A 95 1.53 6.84 5.32
C SER A 95 0.79 5.74 6.07
N LEU A 96 1.33 5.24 7.20
CA LEU A 96 0.69 4.25 8.05
C LEU A 96 -0.52 4.83 8.80
N VAL A 97 -0.36 6.00 9.43
CA VAL A 97 -1.46 6.72 10.12
C VAL A 97 -2.64 6.93 9.18
N SER A 98 -2.38 7.41 7.95
CA SER A 98 -3.40 7.61 6.93
C SER A 98 -4.02 6.29 6.47
N SER A 99 -3.20 5.28 6.18
CA SER A 99 -3.65 3.97 5.70
C SER A 99 -4.59 3.26 6.66
N PHE A 100 -4.31 3.37 7.96
CA PHE A 100 -5.06 2.71 9.03
C PHE A 100 -6.06 3.64 9.74
N GLN A 101 -6.23 4.88 9.26
CA GLN A 101 -7.15 5.87 9.83
C GLN A 101 -6.96 6.11 11.34
N LEU A 102 -5.70 6.06 11.79
CA LEU A 102 -5.36 6.19 13.21
C LEU A 102 -5.62 7.61 13.69
N GLN A 103 -6.20 7.74 14.89
CA GLN A 103 -6.50 9.03 15.51
C GLN A 103 -5.26 9.58 16.25
N ILE A 104 -4.16 9.79 15.50
CA ILE A 104 -2.88 10.26 16.02
C ILE A 104 -2.55 11.61 15.37
N ASP A 105 -2.26 12.63 16.18
CA ASP A 105 -1.61 13.84 15.67
C ASP A 105 -0.13 13.53 15.40
N LEU A 106 0.17 13.18 14.15
CA LEU A 106 1.52 12.81 13.71
C LEU A 106 2.56 13.87 14.06
N ARG A 107 2.22 15.16 13.97
CA ARG A 107 3.19 16.24 14.20
C ARG A 107 3.59 16.28 15.67
N ILE A 108 2.62 16.16 16.57
CA ILE A 108 2.87 16.10 18.02
C ILE A 108 3.61 14.81 18.36
N TRP A 109 3.08 13.67 17.91
CA TRP A 109 3.63 12.34 18.20
C TRP A 109 5.11 12.23 17.79
N TRP A 110 5.46 12.74 16.62
CA TRP A 110 6.83 12.72 16.09
C TRP A 110 7.77 13.67 16.83
N ARG A 111 7.30 14.89 17.14
CA ARG A 111 8.10 15.93 17.82
C ARG A 111 8.42 15.56 19.26
N ASP A 112 7.48 14.96 19.97
CA ASP A 112 7.63 14.62 21.39
C ASP A 112 8.66 13.48 21.58
N ARG A 113 9.06 12.81 20.49
CA ARG A 113 10.07 11.73 20.45
C ARG A 113 11.41 12.18 19.88
N THR A 114 11.70 13.49 19.87
CA THR A 114 12.97 14.02 19.31
C THR A 114 14.24 13.46 19.95
N HIS A 115 14.13 12.93 21.17
CA HIS A 115 15.21 12.22 21.87
C HIS A 115 15.56 10.84 21.26
N LEU A 116 14.72 10.28 20.39
CA LEU A 116 14.97 9.05 19.64
C LEU A 116 15.47 9.36 18.23
N SER A 117 16.28 8.45 17.68
CA SER A 117 16.64 8.49 16.26
C SER A 117 15.41 8.24 15.37
N PRO A 118 15.38 8.74 14.12
CA PRO A 118 14.22 8.56 13.24
C PRO A 118 13.77 7.10 13.05
N VAL A 119 14.72 6.16 12.96
CA VAL A 119 14.40 4.72 12.84
C VAL A 119 13.82 4.15 14.13
N GLN A 120 14.28 4.60 15.30
CA GLN A 120 13.72 4.21 16.59
C GLN A 120 12.30 4.73 16.76
N ARG A 121 12.00 5.96 16.30
CA ARG A 121 10.62 6.47 16.28
C ARG A 121 9.72 5.60 15.40
N LEU A 122 10.17 5.22 14.20
CA LEU A 122 9.39 4.30 13.36
C LEU A 122 9.18 2.94 14.06
N SER A 123 10.21 2.40 14.70
CA SER A 123 10.13 1.11 15.41
C SER A 123 9.12 1.18 16.55
N GLU A 124 9.21 2.22 17.40
CA GLU A 124 8.26 2.45 18.47
C GLU A 124 6.83 2.55 17.92
N PHE A 125 6.62 3.30 16.83
CA PHE A 125 5.30 3.44 16.22
C PHE A 125 4.67 2.10 15.78
N VAL A 126 5.48 1.16 15.28
CA VAL A 126 4.99 -0.15 14.79
C VAL A 126 4.74 -1.13 15.93
N GLU A 127 5.46 -0.99 17.04
CA GLU A 127 5.35 -1.87 18.21
C GLU A 127 4.28 -1.42 19.23
N THR A 128 3.74 -0.21 19.08
CA THR A 128 2.69 0.35 19.96
C THR A 128 1.29 -0.09 19.53
#